data_AF-A0A929WBB8-F1
#
_entry.id   AF-A0A929WBB8-F1
#
_cell.length_a   1.000
_cell.length_b   1.000
_cell.length_c   1.000
_cell.angle_alpha   90.00
_cell.angle_beta   90.00
_cell.angle_gamma   90.00
#
_symmetry.space_group_name_H-M   'P 1'
#
loop_
_entity.id
_entity.type
_entity.pdbx_description
1 polymer ?
#
loop_
_entity_poly.entity_id
_entity_poly.type
_entity_poly.pdbx_seq_one_letter_code
_entity_poly.pdbx_strand_id
1 'polypeptide(L)'
;LLYDALQQALSEMGRSALAVVCHYPLSKLIADPALLDAEERAFVESPFSHVDFLIYNVITKRPVLPIEVDGWGFHGGNSIQQHRDALKDGLLAKYGLSPCRISTTDRVTVEVLKELLAKRGLVDELQRTRDRKE
;
A
#
# COMPACT_ATOMS: atom_id res chain seq x y z
N LEU A 1 10.55 2.67 -13.72
CA LEU A 1 9.52 3.69 -14.09
C LEU A 1 8.71 4.11 -12.88
N LEU A 2 7.71 3.35 -12.42
CA LEU A 2 6.90 3.76 -11.26
C LEU A 2 7.63 3.64 -9.91
N TYR A 3 8.38 2.56 -9.71
CA TYR A 3 9.23 2.40 -8.53
C TYR A 3 10.18 3.59 -8.34
N ASP A 4 10.94 3.93 -9.39
CA ASP A 4 11.89 5.04 -9.36
C ASP A 4 11.17 6.38 -9.11
N ALA A 5 10.01 6.59 -9.72
CA ALA A 5 9.20 7.78 -9.51
C ALA A 5 8.68 7.89 -8.06
N LEU A 6 8.27 6.79 -7.44
CA LEU A 6 7.88 6.75 -6.02
C LEU A 6 9.08 7.05 -5.11
N GLN A 7 10.25 6.47 -5.40
CA GLN A 7 11.47 6.75 -4.64
C GLN A 7 11.89 8.22 -4.78
N GLN A 8 11.84 8.76 -5.99
CA GLN A 8 12.14 10.16 -6.28
C GLN A 8 11.16 11.09 -5.56
N ALA A 9 9.85 10.79 -5.61
CA ALA A 9 8.82 11.55 -4.91
C ALA A 9 9.10 11.62 -3.40
N LEU A 10 9.39 10.48 -2.76
CA LEU A 10 9.71 10.42 -1.33
C LEU A 10 10.98 11.22 -0.99
N SER A 11 12.01 11.13 -1.84
CA SER A 11 13.26 11.89 -1.68
C SER A 11 13.01 13.39 -1.76
N GLU A 12 12.30 13.86 -2.78
CA GLU A 12 11.97 15.28 -2.96
C GLU A 12 11.02 15.82 -1.89
N MET A 13 10.23 14.96 -1.25
CA MET A 13 9.39 15.29 -0.09
C MET A 13 10.17 15.31 1.24
N GLY A 14 11.48 15.00 1.22
CA GLY A 14 12.31 14.94 2.43
C GLY A 14 12.00 13.75 3.34
N ARG A 15 11.42 12.66 2.80
CA ARG A 15 11.03 11.46 3.56
C ARG A 15 12.12 10.39 3.56
N SER A 16 13.31 10.73 4.01
CA SER A 16 14.48 9.82 4.03
C SER A 16 14.30 8.57 4.89
N ALA A 17 13.38 8.58 5.86
CA ALA A 17 13.04 7.42 6.67
C ALA A 17 12.08 6.44 5.99
N LEU A 18 11.58 6.75 4.79
CA LEU A 18 10.66 5.92 4.04
C LEU A 18 11.33 5.31 2.82
N ALA A 19 10.98 4.06 2.54
CA ALA A 19 11.41 3.36 1.33
C ALA A 19 10.23 2.60 0.72
N VAL A 20 10.43 2.16 -0.53
CA VAL A 20 9.47 1.40 -1.31
C VAL A 20 10.01 -0.02 -1.50
N VAL A 21 9.13 -1.01 -1.41
CA VAL A 21 9.42 -2.39 -1.83
C VAL A 21 8.30 -2.87 -2.76
N CYS A 22 8.65 -3.65 -3.78
CA CYS A 22 7.70 -4.19 -4.76
C CYS A 22 7.19 -5.57 -4.35
N HIS A 23 5.99 -5.93 -4.82
CA HIS A 23 5.37 -7.25 -4.69
C HIS A 23 5.50 -7.84 -3.29
N TYR A 24 5.09 -7.07 -2.28
CA TYR A 24 5.25 -7.46 -0.90
C TYR A 24 4.12 -8.43 -0.49
N PRO A 25 4.42 -9.67 -0.09
CA PRO A 25 3.39 -10.68 0.20
C PRO A 25 2.47 -10.26 1.35
N LEU A 26 1.18 -10.51 1.22
CA LEU A 26 0.22 -10.23 2.30
C LEU A 26 0.53 -11.02 3.56
N SER A 27 0.99 -12.27 3.44
CA SER A 27 1.42 -13.09 4.57
C SER A 27 2.56 -12.47 5.39
N LYS A 28 3.36 -11.57 4.81
CA LYS A 28 4.39 -10.81 5.52
C LYS A 28 3.90 -9.44 6.00
N LEU A 29 2.83 -8.92 5.39
CA LEU A 29 2.23 -7.64 5.75
C LEU A 29 1.31 -7.78 6.97
N ILE A 30 0.55 -8.88 7.01
CA ILE A 30 -0.41 -9.19 8.05
C ILE A 30 0.20 -10.24 8.98
N ALA A 31 0.89 -9.78 10.02
CA ALA A 31 1.59 -10.65 10.97
C ALA A 31 0.65 -11.32 11.99
N ASP A 32 -0.47 -10.68 12.33
CA ASP A 32 -1.46 -11.20 13.28
C ASP A 32 -2.78 -11.48 12.55
N PRO A 33 -3.19 -12.75 12.37
CA PRO A 33 -4.42 -13.11 11.67
C PRO A 33 -5.69 -13.00 12.53
N ALA A 34 -5.62 -12.44 13.75
CA ALA A 34 -6.74 -12.40 14.68
C ALA A 34 -8.01 -11.72 14.13
N LEU A 35 -7.88 -10.78 13.18
CA LEU A 35 -9.00 -10.07 12.57
C LEU A 35 -9.51 -10.73 11.28
N LEU A 36 -8.82 -11.77 10.81
CA LEU A 36 -9.13 -12.45 9.55
C LEU A 36 -10.11 -13.59 9.73
N ASP A 37 -11.12 -13.63 8.87
CA ASP A 37 -11.94 -14.83 8.70
C ASP A 37 -11.17 -15.92 7.92
N ALA A 38 -11.83 -17.06 7.70
CA ALA A 38 -11.20 -18.21 7.03
C ALA A 38 -10.86 -17.95 5.56
N GLU A 39 -11.67 -17.17 4.85
CA GLU A 39 -11.46 -16.85 3.44
C GLU A 39 -10.31 -15.85 3.29
N GLU A 40 -10.33 -14.79 4.09
CA GLU A 40 -9.25 -13.79 4.11
C GLU A 40 -7.92 -14.40 4.51
N ARG A 41 -7.91 -15.33 5.47
CA ARG A 41 -6.70 -16.03 5.89
C ARG A 41 -6.11 -16.86 4.76
N ALA A 42 -6.94 -17.67 4.10
CA ALA A 42 -6.51 -18.45 2.93
C ALA A 42 -5.99 -17.53 1.81
N PHE A 43 -6.61 -16.36 1.63
CA PHE A 43 -6.18 -15.37 0.66
C PHE A 43 -4.83 -14.73 1.03
N VAL A 44 -4.60 -14.38 2.30
CA VAL A 44 -3.34 -13.79 2.80
C VAL A 44 -2.19 -14.79 2.72
N GLU A 45 -2.44 -16.06 3.01
CA GLU A 45 -1.44 -17.14 2.95
C GLU A 45 -1.07 -17.56 1.51
N SER A 46 -1.89 -17.17 0.52
CA SER A 46 -1.62 -17.48 -0.88
C SER A 46 -0.31 -16.84 -1.37
N PRO A 47 0.57 -17.60 -2.05
CA PRO A 47 1.83 -17.06 -2.58
C PRO A 47 1.62 -16.02 -3.68
N PHE A 48 0.42 -15.94 -4.26
CA PHE A 48 0.06 -14.98 -5.30
C PHE A 48 -0.62 -13.73 -4.74
N SER A 49 -0.73 -13.60 -3.42
CA SER A 49 -1.36 -12.47 -2.77
C SER A 49 -0.32 -11.50 -2.24
N HIS A 50 -0.24 -10.35 -2.88
CA HIS A 50 0.71 -9.28 -2.55
C HIS A 50 0.09 -7.92 -2.82
N VAL A 51 0.73 -6.90 -2.25
CA VAL A 51 0.55 -5.51 -2.68
C VAL A 51 1.63 -5.18 -3.70
N ASP A 52 1.30 -4.42 -4.74
CA ASP A 52 2.25 -4.09 -5.82
C ASP A 52 3.44 -3.30 -5.29
N PHE A 53 3.18 -2.31 -4.45
CA PHE A 53 4.21 -1.57 -3.73
C PHE A 53 3.81 -1.37 -2.27
N LEU A 54 4.80 -1.34 -1.41
CA LEU A 54 4.64 -0.98 -0.01
C LEU A 54 5.63 0.13 0.34
N ILE A 55 5.09 1.26 0.79
CA ILE A 55 5.88 2.26 1.50
C ILE A 55 5.99 1.80 2.96
N TYR A 56 7.21 1.77 3.47
CA TYR A 56 7.50 1.37 4.83
C TYR A 56 8.59 2.25 5.45
N ASN A 57 8.61 2.30 6.77
CA ASN A 57 9.64 3.02 7.51
C ASN A 57 10.91 2.15 7.64
N VAL A 58 12.04 2.64 7.16
CA VAL A 58 13.29 1.84 7.09
C VAL A 58 13.88 1.53 8.47
N ILE A 59 13.60 2.37 9.47
CA ILE A 59 14.12 2.23 10.84
C ILE A 59 13.25 1.25 11.64
N THR A 60 11.94 1.51 11.69
CA THR A 60 10.99 0.73 12.50
C THR A 60 10.48 -0.53 11.79
N LYS A 61 10.74 -0.65 10.48
CA LYS A 61 10.20 -1.70 9.59
C LYS A 61 8.67 -1.73 9.51
N ARG A 62 8.00 -0.69 10.00
CA ARG A 62 6.54 -0.61 9.98
C ARG A 62 6.03 -0.35 8.56
N PRO A 63 5.04 -1.11 8.08
CA PRO A 63 4.31 -0.77 6.86
C PRO A 63 3.57 0.56 7.07
N VAL A 64 3.61 1.42 6.07
CA VAL A 64 2.98 2.75 6.12
C VAL A 64 1.83 2.85 5.12
N LEU A 65 2.09 2.55 3.85
CA LEU A 65 1.08 2.68 2.81
C LEU A 65 1.26 1.60 1.74
N PRO A 66 0.28 0.68 1.59
CA PRO A 66 0.18 -0.15 0.40
C PRO A 66 -0.26 0.66 -0.81
N ILE A 67 0.31 0.34 -1.96
CA ILE A 67 -0.05 0.93 -3.25
C ILE A 67 -0.32 -0.21 -4.23
N GLU A 68 -1.40 -0.06 -4.98
CA GLU A 68 -1.86 -0.98 -6.02
C GLU A 68 -1.87 -0.25 -7.36
N VAL A 69 -1.57 -0.98 -8.43
CA VAL A 69 -1.51 -0.44 -9.78
C VAL A 69 -2.60 -1.07 -10.63
N ASP A 70 -3.63 -0.28 -10.93
CA ASP A 70 -4.78 -0.74 -11.71
C ASP A 70 -4.51 -0.56 -13.21
N GLY A 71 -4.54 -1.65 -13.97
CA GLY A 71 -4.42 -1.63 -15.43
C GLY A 71 -5.76 -1.47 -16.17
N TRP A 72 -5.70 -1.26 -17.50
CA TRP A 72 -6.87 -1.23 -18.40
C TRP A 72 -7.75 -2.49 -18.33
N GLY A 73 -7.23 -3.58 -17.75
CA GLY A 73 -7.96 -4.82 -17.47
C GLY A 73 -9.12 -4.68 -16.46
N PHE A 74 -9.30 -3.53 -15.82
CA PHE A 74 -10.42 -3.26 -14.90
C PHE A 74 -11.80 -3.22 -15.58
N HIS A 75 -11.87 -3.14 -16.91
CA HIS A 75 -13.13 -3.11 -17.67
C HIS A 75 -13.65 -4.48 -18.13
N GLY A 76 -12.96 -5.58 -17.82
CA GLY A 76 -13.31 -6.92 -18.32
C GLY A 76 -14.43 -7.65 -17.57
N GLY A 77 -15.08 -7.07 -16.57
CA GLY A 77 -16.17 -7.74 -15.82
C GLY A 77 -15.77 -9.10 -15.23
N ASN A 78 -14.48 -9.32 -14.96
CA ASN A 78 -14.01 -10.58 -14.39
C ASN A 78 -14.37 -10.59 -12.91
N SER A 79 -15.49 -11.23 -12.59
CA SER A 79 -16.02 -11.35 -11.23
C SER A 79 -14.99 -11.88 -10.22
N ILE A 80 -14.05 -12.71 -10.67
CA ILE A 80 -12.96 -13.22 -9.84
C ILE A 80 -12.03 -12.09 -9.39
N GLN A 81 -11.64 -11.20 -10.30
CA GLN A 81 -10.74 -10.10 -9.97
C GLN A 81 -11.42 -9.09 -9.04
N GLN A 82 -12.69 -8.77 -9.32
CA GLN A 82 -13.50 -7.90 -8.46
C GLN A 82 -13.66 -8.47 -7.05
N HIS A 83 -13.90 -9.79 -6.94
CA HIS A 83 -13.95 -10.47 -5.65
C HIS A 83 -12.62 -10.40 -4.91
N ARG A 84 -11.51 -10.67 -5.60
CA ARG A 84 -10.16 -10.61 -5.01
C ARG A 84 -9.80 -9.20 -4.55
N ASP A 85 -10.14 -8.18 -5.33
CA ASP A 85 -9.92 -6.78 -4.97
C ASP A 85 -10.78 -6.37 -3.76
N ALA A 86 -12.07 -6.73 -3.75
CA ALA A 86 -12.94 -6.46 -2.61
C ALA A 86 -12.46 -7.15 -1.32
N LEU A 87 -12.00 -8.41 -1.44
CA LEU A 87 -11.44 -9.17 -0.32
C LEU A 87 -10.14 -8.52 0.19
N LYS A 88 -9.25 -8.11 -0.71
CA LYS A 88 -7.99 -7.43 -0.37
C LYS A 88 -8.25 -6.06 0.27
N ASP A 89 -9.19 -5.28 -0.25
CA ASP A 89 -9.54 -3.97 0.31
C ASP A 89 -10.16 -4.13 1.71
N GLY A 90 -11.08 -5.09 1.86
CA GLY A 90 -11.71 -5.41 3.14
C GLY A 90 -10.72 -5.85 4.20
N LEU A 91 -9.85 -6.81 3.89
CA LEU A 91 -8.88 -7.31 4.85
C LEU A 91 -7.88 -6.22 5.23
N LEU A 92 -7.35 -5.43 4.28
CA LEU A 92 -6.37 -4.39 4.57
C LEU A 92 -6.97 -3.24 5.39
N ALA A 93 -8.26 -2.93 5.18
CA ALA A 93 -8.97 -1.94 6.00
C ALA A 93 -9.02 -2.35 7.48
N LYS A 94 -9.16 -3.65 7.80
CA LYS A 94 -9.15 -4.14 9.20
C LYS A 94 -7.84 -3.84 9.93
N TYR A 95 -6.73 -3.73 9.19
CA TYR A 95 -5.41 -3.39 9.74
C TYR A 95 -5.05 -1.91 9.60
N GLY A 96 -5.98 -1.07 9.13
CA GLY A 96 -5.72 0.36 8.88
C GLY A 96 -4.77 0.61 7.71
N LEU A 97 -4.65 -0.34 6.78
CA LEU A 97 -3.74 -0.31 5.63
C LEU A 97 -4.49 -0.14 4.31
N SER A 98 -5.52 0.70 4.26
CA SER A 98 -6.31 0.93 3.04
C SER A 98 -5.41 1.33 1.85
N PRO A 99 -5.39 0.54 0.76
CA PRO A 99 -4.47 0.78 -0.35
C PRO A 99 -4.72 2.09 -1.08
N CYS A 100 -3.65 2.66 -1.61
CA CYS A 100 -3.76 3.70 -2.63
C CYS A 100 -3.66 3.08 -4.02
N ARG A 101 -4.66 3.31 -4.87
CA ARG A 101 -4.69 2.80 -6.24
C ARG A 101 -4.16 3.86 -7.22
N ILE A 102 -3.29 3.43 -8.13
CA ILE A 102 -2.72 4.25 -9.21
C ILE A 102 -3.12 3.61 -10.53
N SER A 103 -3.83 4.33 -11.39
CA SER A 103 -4.18 3.82 -12.72
C SER A 103 -2.98 3.88 -13.68
N THR A 104 -2.73 2.81 -14.44
CA THR A 104 -1.72 2.82 -15.51
C THR A 104 -2.14 3.63 -16.73
N THR A 105 -3.41 4.04 -16.83
CA THR A 105 -3.91 4.87 -17.93
C THR A 105 -3.57 6.34 -17.76
N ASP A 106 -3.30 6.74 -16.51
CA ASP A 106 -3.02 8.12 -16.18
C ASP A 106 -1.54 8.39 -16.37
N ARG A 107 -1.20 9.62 -16.78
CA ARG A 107 0.19 10.07 -16.78
C ARG A 107 0.65 10.20 -15.34
N VAL A 108 1.32 9.16 -14.83
CA VAL A 108 1.92 9.17 -13.50
C VAL A 108 3.25 9.92 -13.56
N THR A 109 3.27 11.15 -13.06
CA THR A 109 4.49 11.94 -12.84
C THR A 109 4.87 11.97 -11.37
N VAL A 110 6.10 12.38 -11.06
CA VAL A 110 6.60 12.49 -9.68
C VAL A 110 5.73 13.47 -8.87
N GLU A 111 5.28 14.55 -9.49
CA GLU A 111 4.45 15.60 -8.90
C GLU A 111 3.06 15.08 -8.52
N VAL A 112 2.43 14.31 -9.43
CA VAL A 112 1.14 13.65 -9.15
C VAL A 112 1.29 12.65 -8.01
N LEU A 113 2.40 11.90 -7.96
CA LEU A 113 2.69 11.00 -6.85
C LEU A 113 2.87 11.77 -5.55
N LYS A 114 3.60 12.89 -5.54
CA LYS A 114 3.79 13.73 -4.34
C LYS A 114 2.46 14.23 -3.78
N GLU A 115 1.56 14.71 -4.65
CA GLU A 115 0.22 15.13 -4.25
C GLU A 115 -0.62 13.98 -3.68
N LEU A 116 -0.57 12.82 -4.32
CA LEU A 116 -1.28 11.61 -3.89
C LEU A 116 -0.77 11.14 -2.52
N LEU A 117 0.54 11.07 -2.33
CA LEU A 117 1.16 10.67 -1.08
C LEU A 117 0.85 11.68 0.03
N ALA A 118 0.87 12.98 -0.27
CA ALA A 118 0.51 14.02 0.69
C ALA A 118 -0.96 13.89 1.15
N LYS A 119 -1.90 13.64 0.23
CA LYS A 119 -3.32 13.39 0.56
C LYS A 119 -3.53 12.17 1.46
N ARG A 120 -2.64 11.18 1.38
CA ARG A 120 -2.67 9.99 2.26
C ARG A 120 -2.06 10.23 3.65
N GLY A 121 -1.67 11.46 3.97
CA GLY A 121 -1.19 11.80 5.31
C GLY A 121 0.27 11.40 5.58
N LEU A 122 1.04 11.08 4.53
CA LEU A 122 2.51 10.93 4.59
C LEU A 122 3.23 12.27 4.87
N VAL A 123 2.48 13.28 5.29
CA VAL A 123 2.99 14.61 5.64
C VAL A 123 3.40 14.68 7.12
N ASP A 124 2.84 13.83 8.00
CA ASP A 124 2.93 14.02 9.46
C ASP A 124 3.31 12.78 10.28
N GLU A 125 4.13 11.86 9.75
CA GLU A 125 4.62 10.72 10.55
C GLU A 125 5.62 11.12 11.66
N LEU A 126 6.13 12.36 11.66
CA LEU A 126 7.07 12.84 12.68
C LEU A 126 6.40 13.34 13.97
N GLN A 127 5.08 13.54 14.01
CA GLN A 127 4.39 14.06 15.21
C GLN A 127 3.60 13.00 15.98
N ARG A 128 3.05 11.97 15.32
CA ARG A 128 2.23 10.93 15.99
C ARG A 128 3.01 9.98 16.92
N THR A 129 4.34 9.97 16.85
CA THR A 129 5.20 9.20 17.78
C THR A 129 5.47 9.95 19.08
N ARG A 130 5.17 11.25 19.16
CA ARG A 130 5.37 12.08 20.35
C ARG A 130 4.16 12.04 21.30
N ASP A 131 2.95 11.89 20.76
CA ASP A 131 1.70 11.98 21.53
C ASP A 131 1.20 10.66 22.13
N ARG A 132 2.01 9.59 22.09
CA ARG A 132 1.67 8.30 22.74
C ARG A 132 2.45 8.04 24.03
N LYS A 133 3.10 9.08 24.58
CA LYS A 133 3.88 9.02 25.83
C LYS A 133 3.39 9.99 26.92
N GLU A 134 2.23 10.61 26.77
CA GLU A 134 1.59 11.39 27.84
C GLU A 134 0.32 10.72 28.34
#